data_AF-A0A645FHV4-F1
#
_entry.id   AF-A0A645FHV4-F1
#
_cell.length_a   1.000
_cell.length_b   1.000
_cell.length_c   1.000
_cell.angle_alpha   90.00
_cell.angle_beta   90.00
_cell.angle_gamma   90.00
#
_symmetry.space_group_name_H-M   'P 1'
#
loop_
_entity.id
_entity.type
_entity.pdbx_description
1 polymer ?
#
loop_
_entity_poly.entity_id
_entity_poly.type
_entity_poly.pdbx_seq_one_letter_code
_entity_poly.pdbx_strand_id
1 'polypeptide(L)'
;MSSRNASFGPWPVNEGLCTLEQHRKLPITAQAKHLFATNLVDDVIIANCFASEDELRALGTLNRNIITFEVELVGNIPLIERKIVLEEFHFNRGDVSEYMIRSTQSRVKYKGHEFIPFNCPDIKRGDLLIDTSLYGHYAGELQVALKEMKNSGKTNVVGKINKDELFLLDFIEPWQKFGFTESIKEL
;
A
#
# COMPACT_ATOMS: atom_id res chain seq x y z
N MET A 1 -1.78 -20.04 4.78
CA MET A 1 -2.22 -19.28 3.59
C MET A 1 -2.39 -20.22 2.41
N SER A 2 -3.06 -19.78 1.35
CA SER A 2 -3.31 -20.59 0.16
C SER A 2 -2.70 -19.96 -1.08
N SER A 3 -1.94 -20.75 -1.84
CA SER A 3 -1.54 -20.43 -3.21
C SER A 3 -2.75 -20.53 -4.14
N ARG A 4 -2.76 -19.73 -5.21
CA ARG A 4 -3.78 -19.80 -6.28
C ARG A 4 -3.36 -20.72 -7.43
N ASN A 5 -2.07 -21.01 -7.54
CA ASN A 5 -1.50 -21.88 -8.58
C ASN A 5 -1.40 -23.35 -8.14
N ALA A 6 -1.45 -23.61 -6.83
CA ALA A 6 -1.37 -24.94 -6.26
C ALA A 6 -2.66 -25.77 -6.46
N SER A 7 -2.51 -26.97 -7.02
CA SER A 7 -3.61 -27.89 -7.33
C SER A 7 -3.76 -29.07 -6.36
N PHE A 8 -2.76 -29.34 -5.53
CA PHE A 8 -2.75 -30.45 -4.58
C PHE A 8 -3.15 -30.00 -3.16
N GLY A 9 -4.03 -30.78 -2.54
CA GLY A 9 -4.46 -30.66 -1.16
C GLY A 9 -4.73 -32.04 -0.55
N PRO A 10 -5.10 -32.13 0.74
CA PRO A 10 -5.29 -33.41 1.44
C PRO A 10 -6.53 -34.19 0.97
N TRP A 11 -7.50 -33.52 0.34
CA TRP A 11 -8.77 -34.08 -0.10
C TRP A 11 -9.05 -33.75 -1.57
N PRO A 12 -9.95 -34.47 -2.27
CA PRO A 12 -10.33 -34.17 -3.65
C PRO A 12 -10.95 -32.78 -3.85
N VAL A 13 -11.53 -32.20 -2.80
CA VAL A 13 -12.08 -30.83 -2.82
C VAL A 13 -10.94 -29.86 -2.52
N ASN A 14 -10.68 -28.93 -3.46
CA ASN A 14 -9.66 -27.90 -3.33
C ASN A 14 -10.25 -26.52 -3.65
N GLU A 15 -10.70 -25.82 -2.60
CA GLU A 15 -11.23 -24.45 -2.67
C GLU A 15 -10.27 -23.42 -2.05
N GLY A 16 -8.99 -23.79 -1.94
CA GLY A 16 -7.97 -23.05 -1.21
C GLY A 16 -7.88 -23.43 0.28
N LEU A 17 -6.64 -23.53 0.78
CA LEU A 17 -6.33 -24.00 2.13
C LEU A 17 -5.79 -22.85 2.99
N CYS A 18 -6.63 -21.88 3.30
CA CYS A 18 -6.26 -20.72 4.14
C CYS A 18 -6.92 -20.80 5.54
N THR A 19 -6.27 -20.17 6.52
CA THR A 19 -6.77 -20.11 7.91
C THR A 19 -7.88 -19.09 8.08
N LEU A 20 -7.72 -17.90 7.49
CA LEU A 20 -8.71 -16.83 7.54
C LEU A 20 -9.57 -16.87 6.28
N GLU A 21 -10.89 -16.97 6.42
CA GLU A 21 -11.80 -17.11 5.27
C GLU A 21 -11.67 -15.95 4.26
N GLN A 22 -11.47 -14.72 4.76
CA GLN A 22 -11.22 -13.54 3.94
C GLN A 22 -9.98 -13.66 3.02
N HIS A 23 -9.05 -14.58 3.30
CA HIS A 23 -7.86 -14.82 2.49
C HIS A 23 -8.11 -15.69 1.27
N ARG A 24 -9.22 -16.45 1.23
CA ARG A 24 -9.49 -17.47 0.20
C ARG A 24 -9.37 -16.95 -1.23
N LYS A 25 -9.78 -15.70 -1.42
CA LYS A 25 -9.75 -15.02 -2.73
C LYS A 25 -8.72 -13.90 -2.80
N LEU A 26 -7.78 -13.77 -1.86
CA LEU A 26 -6.73 -12.76 -1.93
C LEU A 26 -5.46 -13.29 -2.62
N PRO A 27 -4.66 -12.41 -3.25
CA PRO A 27 -3.31 -12.75 -3.69
C PRO A 27 -2.47 -13.23 -2.50
N ILE A 28 -1.55 -14.17 -2.74
CA ILE A 28 -0.77 -14.80 -1.66
C ILE A 28 0.06 -13.78 -0.87
N THR A 29 0.53 -12.72 -1.53
CA THR A 29 1.27 -11.62 -0.92
C THR A 29 0.40 -10.82 0.04
N ALA A 30 -0.83 -10.47 -0.34
CA ALA A 30 -1.79 -9.80 0.54
C ALA A 30 -2.17 -10.67 1.75
N GLN A 31 -2.31 -11.99 1.57
CA GLN A 31 -2.52 -12.93 2.69
C GLN A 31 -1.36 -12.89 3.68
N ALA A 32 -0.12 -12.99 3.19
CA ALA A 32 1.08 -12.95 4.02
C ALA A 32 1.26 -11.60 4.74
N LYS A 33 1.10 -10.48 4.01
CA LYS A 33 1.14 -9.12 4.58
C LYS A 33 0.13 -8.96 5.71
N HIS A 34 -1.09 -9.45 5.55
CA HIS A 34 -2.10 -9.41 6.61
C HIS A 34 -1.64 -10.17 7.85
N LEU A 35 -1.19 -11.42 7.70
CA LEU A 35 -0.76 -12.23 8.85
C LEU A 35 0.38 -11.54 9.61
N PHE A 36 1.39 -11.01 8.91
CA PHE A 36 2.46 -10.25 9.54
C PHE A 36 1.98 -8.94 10.18
N ALA A 37 1.07 -8.22 9.53
CA ALA A 37 0.51 -6.97 10.05
C ALA A 37 -0.26 -7.13 11.37
N THR A 38 -0.77 -8.34 11.67
CA THR A 38 -1.39 -8.61 12.98
C THR A 38 -0.40 -8.55 14.14
N ASN A 39 0.90 -8.74 13.88
CA ASN A 39 1.94 -8.90 14.89
C ASN A 39 1.66 -10.04 15.90
N LEU A 40 0.84 -11.03 15.51
CA LEU A 40 0.47 -12.20 16.31
C LEU A 40 0.90 -13.52 15.65
N VAL A 41 1.52 -13.47 14.46
CA VAL A 41 1.89 -14.63 13.65
C VAL A 41 3.36 -14.53 13.26
N ASP A 42 4.17 -15.48 13.72
CA ASP A 42 5.60 -15.55 13.40
C ASP A 42 5.84 -16.26 12.05
N ASP A 43 5.13 -17.38 11.85
CA ASP A 43 5.33 -18.27 10.71
C ASP A 43 4.08 -18.34 9.83
N VAL A 44 4.28 -18.18 8.52
CA VAL A 44 3.22 -18.27 7.51
C VAL A 44 3.52 -19.41 6.55
N ILE A 45 2.67 -20.43 6.54
CA ILE A 45 2.84 -21.65 5.75
C ILE A 45 1.84 -21.66 4.57
N ILE A 46 2.32 -22.02 3.38
CA ILE A 46 1.46 -22.34 2.23
C ILE A 46 0.96 -23.77 2.41
N ALA A 47 -0.35 -23.96 2.59
CA ALA A 47 -0.90 -25.26 2.95
C ALA A 47 -1.16 -26.17 1.72
N ASN A 48 -1.42 -25.60 0.54
CA ASN A 48 -1.57 -26.33 -0.71
C ASN A 48 -0.27 -26.32 -1.53
N CYS A 49 -0.09 -27.30 -2.41
CA CYS A 49 1.11 -27.42 -3.25
C CYS A 49 0.80 -27.67 -4.73
N PHE A 50 1.68 -27.32 -5.67
CA PHE A 50 2.87 -26.49 -5.49
C PHE A 50 2.54 -25.02 -5.74
N ALA A 51 3.07 -24.12 -4.92
CA ALA A 51 3.07 -22.70 -5.25
C ALA A 51 3.96 -22.46 -6.49
N SER A 52 3.62 -21.46 -7.31
CA SER A 52 4.47 -21.12 -8.46
C SER A 52 5.77 -20.45 -8.02
N GLU A 53 6.80 -20.51 -8.87
CA GLU A 53 8.06 -19.78 -8.64
C GLU A 53 7.84 -18.28 -8.45
N ASP A 54 6.86 -17.70 -9.15
CA ASP A 54 6.51 -16.29 -9.02
C ASP A 54 5.87 -15.99 -7.66
N GLU A 55 4.97 -16.86 -7.17
CA GLU A 55 4.41 -16.75 -5.82
C GLU A 55 5.52 -16.86 -4.75
N LEU A 56 6.43 -17.82 -4.89
CA LEU A 56 7.55 -18.01 -3.95
C LEU A 56 8.51 -16.82 -3.96
N ARG A 57 8.87 -16.30 -5.14
CA ARG A 57 9.71 -15.11 -5.28
C ARG A 57 9.03 -13.88 -4.69
N ALA A 58 7.75 -13.68 -4.97
CA ALA A 58 6.99 -12.55 -4.45
C ALA A 58 6.87 -12.59 -2.92
N LEU A 59 6.73 -13.77 -2.31
CA LEU A 59 6.77 -13.93 -0.86
C LEU A 59 8.16 -13.69 -0.27
N GLY A 60 9.21 -14.13 -0.96
CA GLY A 60 10.61 -13.98 -0.54
C GLY A 60 11.09 -12.53 -0.50
N THR A 61 10.46 -11.61 -1.23
CA THR A 61 10.80 -10.19 -1.25
C THR A 61 10.02 -9.35 -0.24
N LEU A 62 9.04 -9.93 0.47
CA LEU A 62 8.25 -9.18 1.45
C LEU A 62 9.07 -8.79 2.68
N ASN A 63 8.85 -7.56 3.13
CA ASN A 63 9.31 -7.14 4.46
C ASN A 63 8.28 -7.58 5.51
N ARG A 64 8.72 -8.40 6.47
CA ARG A 64 7.84 -8.92 7.54
C ARG A 64 7.52 -7.89 8.62
N ASN A 65 8.33 -6.83 8.74
CA ASN A 65 8.26 -5.85 9.83
C ASN A 65 7.66 -4.50 9.41
N ILE A 66 7.46 -4.29 8.11
CA ILE A 66 6.94 -3.04 7.56
C ILE A 66 5.85 -3.38 6.56
N ILE A 67 4.66 -2.80 6.73
CA ILE A 67 3.57 -2.95 5.77
C ILE A 67 3.95 -2.17 4.51
N THR A 68 4.15 -2.90 3.42
CA THR A 68 4.43 -2.32 2.11
C THR A 68 3.24 -2.54 1.20
N PHE A 69 2.66 -1.45 0.70
CA PHE A 69 1.50 -1.48 -0.18
C PHE A 69 1.94 -1.55 -1.64
N GLU A 70 1.31 -2.42 -2.41
CA GLU A 70 1.41 -2.39 -3.86
C GLU A 70 0.58 -1.22 -4.40
N VAL A 71 1.15 -0.43 -5.31
CA VAL A 71 0.51 0.79 -5.82
C VAL A 71 0.57 0.91 -7.34
N GLU A 72 -0.51 1.45 -7.91
CA GLU A 72 -0.52 1.93 -9.28
C GLU A 72 -0.33 3.45 -9.27
N LEU A 73 0.83 3.92 -9.74
CA LEU A 73 1.11 5.34 -9.91
C LEU A 73 0.45 5.90 -11.17
N VAL A 74 0.13 7.19 -11.15
CA VAL A 74 -0.37 7.89 -12.34
C VAL A 74 0.74 7.99 -13.38
N GLY A 75 0.42 7.73 -14.65
CA GLY A 75 1.45 7.50 -15.69
C GLY A 75 2.42 8.65 -15.94
N ASN A 76 2.00 9.90 -15.74
CA ASN A 76 2.83 11.10 -15.88
C ASN A 76 3.21 11.72 -14.53
N ILE A 77 3.36 10.90 -13.49
CA ILE A 77 3.81 11.37 -12.18
C ILE A 77 5.17 12.08 -12.31
N PRO A 78 5.34 13.31 -11.81
CA PRO A 78 6.63 13.97 -11.88
C PRO A 78 7.67 13.26 -10.99
N LEU A 79 8.94 13.44 -11.33
CA LEU A 79 10.05 12.65 -10.76
C LEU A 79 10.13 12.77 -9.23
N ILE A 80 9.89 13.97 -8.68
CA ILE A 80 9.98 14.20 -7.23
C ILE A 80 8.83 13.52 -6.50
N GLU A 81 7.60 13.61 -6.99
CA GLU A 81 6.44 12.91 -6.44
C GLU A 81 6.63 11.40 -6.48
N ARG A 82 7.19 10.86 -7.57
CA ARG A 82 7.53 9.44 -7.65
C ARG A 82 8.57 9.02 -6.61
N LYS A 83 9.62 9.83 -6.42
CA LYS A 83 10.62 9.60 -5.37
C LYS A 83 10.01 9.67 -3.98
N ILE A 84 9.14 10.65 -3.74
CA ILE A 84 8.41 10.77 -2.48
C ILE A 84 7.64 9.50 -2.18
N VAL A 85 6.96 8.90 -3.16
CA VAL A 85 6.18 7.67 -2.92
C VAL A 85 7.06 6.44 -2.75
N LEU A 86 8.10 6.26 -3.57
CA LEU A 86 8.79 4.95 -3.66
C LEU A 86 10.13 4.88 -2.92
N GLU A 87 10.76 6.02 -2.61
CA GLU A 87 12.13 6.08 -2.10
C GLU A 87 12.22 6.73 -0.71
N GLU A 88 11.23 7.52 -0.30
CA GLU A 88 11.26 8.15 1.03
C GLU A 88 10.85 7.19 2.14
N PHE A 89 11.32 7.52 3.34
CA PHE A 89 10.94 6.81 4.54
C PHE A 89 9.59 7.31 5.05
N HIS A 90 8.61 6.42 5.17
CA HIS A 90 7.28 6.75 5.64
C HIS A 90 6.97 6.17 7.01
N PHE A 91 6.33 6.99 7.83
CA PHE A 91 5.68 6.57 9.06
C PHE A 91 4.46 7.46 9.30
N ASN A 92 3.44 6.90 9.93
CA ASN A 92 2.24 7.65 10.26
C ASN A 92 2.52 8.62 11.42
N ARG A 93 1.94 9.81 11.39
CA ARG A 93 2.00 10.73 12.52
C ARG A 93 1.27 10.16 13.74
N GLY A 94 1.70 10.58 14.93
CA GLY A 94 1.04 10.25 16.19
C GLY A 94 -0.34 10.89 16.38
N ASP A 95 -0.53 12.09 15.82
CA ASP A 95 -1.84 12.75 15.78
C ASP A 95 -2.67 12.18 14.61
N VAL A 96 -3.36 11.08 14.92
CA VAL A 96 -4.14 10.30 13.96
C VAL A 96 -5.32 11.12 13.44
N SER A 97 -5.50 11.10 12.11
CA SER A 97 -6.70 11.60 11.45
C SER A 97 -7.57 10.42 11.03
N GLU A 98 -8.88 10.55 11.21
CA GLU A 98 -9.86 9.57 10.72
C GLU A 98 -9.92 9.54 9.18
N TYR A 99 -9.45 10.61 8.52
CA TYR A 99 -9.54 10.77 7.07
C TYR A 99 -8.29 10.35 6.32
N MET A 100 -7.12 10.36 6.96
CA MET A 100 -5.86 10.15 6.26
C MET A 100 -4.70 9.70 7.17
N ILE A 101 -3.87 8.81 6.64
CA ILE A 101 -2.53 8.51 7.16
C ILE A 101 -1.59 9.58 6.61
N ARG A 102 -0.70 10.12 7.45
CA ARG A 102 0.13 11.28 7.08
C ARG A 102 1.61 10.99 7.26
N SER A 103 2.40 11.25 6.22
CA SER A 103 3.85 11.13 6.21
C SER A 103 4.50 12.50 5.94
N THR A 104 5.02 13.13 7.00
CA THR A 104 5.46 14.53 6.97
C THR A 104 6.89 14.76 6.49
N GLN A 105 7.74 13.73 6.45
CA GLN A 105 9.18 13.93 6.18
C GLN A 105 9.46 14.50 4.79
N SER A 106 8.70 14.07 3.78
CA SER A 106 8.86 14.53 2.40
C SER A 106 8.74 16.05 2.28
N ARG A 107 7.73 16.64 2.91
CA ARG A 107 7.54 18.11 2.96
C ARG A 107 8.75 18.85 3.52
N VAL A 108 9.43 18.29 4.54
CA VAL A 108 10.60 18.93 5.14
C VAL A 108 11.81 18.82 4.21
N LYS A 109 12.03 17.64 3.64
CA LYS A 109 13.15 17.34 2.73
C LYS A 109 13.07 18.14 1.43
N TYR A 110 11.87 18.28 0.87
CA TYR A 110 11.61 18.95 -0.40
C TYR A 110 11.12 20.39 -0.24
N LYS A 111 11.39 21.01 0.92
CA LYS A 111 11.01 22.41 1.17
C LYS A 111 11.63 23.33 0.11
N GLY A 112 10.80 24.15 -0.53
CA GLY A 112 11.20 25.06 -1.61
C GLY A 112 11.05 24.47 -3.01
N HIS A 113 10.74 23.17 -3.14
CA HIS A 113 10.28 22.61 -4.40
C HIS A 113 8.84 23.08 -4.70
N GLU A 114 8.55 23.36 -5.97
CA GLU A 114 7.22 23.73 -6.42
C GLU A 114 6.44 22.48 -6.84
N PHE A 115 5.42 22.14 -6.07
CA PHE A 115 4.49 21.04 -6.35
C PHE A 115 3.31 21.57 -7.14
N ILE A 116 3.36 21.44 -8.46
CA ILE A 116 2.34 21.97 -9.38
C ILE A 116 1.12 21.03 -9.38
N PRO A 117 -0.13 21.54 -9.28
CA PRO A 117 -1.31 20.73 -9.49
C PRO A 117 -1.34 20.11 -10.90
N PHE A 118 -1.48 18.79 -10.99
CA PHE A 118 -1.53 18.08 -12.27
C PHE A 118 -2.61 16.99 -12.33
N ASN A 119 -3.06 16.45 -11.19
CA ASN A 119 -4.12 15.46 -11.13
C ASN A 119 -4.91 15.59 -9.82
N CYS A 120 -6.02 16.33 -9.83
CA CYS A 120 -6.80 16.64 -8.64
C CYS A 120 -8.26 16.14 -8.70
N PRO A 121 -8.52 14.84 -8.97
CA PRO A 121 -9.88 14.31 -8.89
C PRO A 121 -10.37 14.23 -7.44
N ASP A 122 -11.66 13.97 -7.25
CA ASP A 122 -12.20 13.61 -5.94
C ASP A 122 -11.45 12.40 -5.36
N ILE A 123 -11.19 12.47 -4.06
CA ILE A 123 -10.32 11.56 -3.33
C ILE A 123 -11.14 10.36 -2.86
N LYS A 124 -10.58 9.16 -3.04
CA LYS A 124 -11.14 7.88 -2.58
C LYS A 124 -10.21 7.20 -1.59
N ARG A 125 -10.76 6.28 -0.81
CA ARG A 125 -9.95 5.45 0.10
C ARG A 125 -8.87 4.69 -0.67
N GLY A 126 -7.64 4.77 -0.18
CA GLY A 126 -6.45 4.17 -0.80
C GLY A 126 -5.74 5.04 -1.83
N ASP A 127 -6.27 6.23 -2.15
CA ASP A 127 -5.54 7.19 -2.97
C ASP A 127 -4.30 7.70 -2.23
N LEU A 128 -3.20 7.80 -2.98
CA LEU A 128 -1.97 8.43 -2.55
C LEU A 128 -2.02 9.89 -2.92
N LEU A 129 -1.79 10.75 -1.94
CA LEU A 129 -1.96 12.19 -2.06
C LEU A 129 -0.64 12.90 -1.82
N ILE A 130 -0.34 13.93 -2.60
CA ILE A 130 0.72 14.89 -2.30
C ILE A 130 0.14 16.30 -2.39
N ASP A 131 0.24 17.04 -1.29
CA ASP A 131 -0.24 18.42 -1.24
C ASP A 131 0.57 19.32 -2.16
N THR A 132 -0.13 20.12 -2.98
CA THR A 132 0.50 21.05 -3.91
C THR A 132 1.02 22.30 -3.20
N SER A 133 1.79 23.11 -3.89
CA SER A 133 2.25 24.41 -3.39
C SER A 133 1.09 25.38 -3.06
N LEU A 134 -0.13 25.12 -3.53
CA LEU A 134 -1.34 25.88 -3.16
C LEU A 134 -1.75 25.73 -1.69
N TYR A 135 -1.20 24.74 -0.98
CA TYR A 135 -1.36 24.57 0.47
C TYR A 135 -0.21 25.20 1.29
N GLY A 136 0.71 25.92 0.64
CA GLY A 136 1.77 26.68 1.29
C GLY A 136 2.65 25.77 2.16
N HIS A 137 2.54 25.91 3.48
CA HIS A 137 3.38 25.15 4.41
C HIS A 137 3.22 23.64 4.30
N TYR A 138 2.09 23.10 3.81
CA TYR A 138 1.88 21.66 3.70
C TYR A 138 2.41 21.03 2.40
N ALA A 139 2.92 21.83 1.47
CA ALA A 139 3.37 21.36 0.16
C ALA A 139 4.38 20.21 0.26
N GLY A 140 4.16 19.16 -0.53
CA GLY A 140 5.02 17.97 -0.57
C GLY A 140 4.76 16.93 0.53
N GLU A 141 3.76 17.13 1.40
CA GLU A 141 3.37 16.12 2.40
C GLU A 141 2.66 14.95 1.72
N LEU A 142 3.18 13.73 1.91
CA LEU A 142 2.52 12.52 1.42
C LEU A 142 1.42 12.10 2.39
N GLN A 143 0.25 11.74 1.86
CA GLN A 143 -0.87 11.23 2.64
C GLN A 143 -1.50 10.02 1.93
N VAL A 144 -2.14 9.14 2.70
CA VAL A 144 -2.97 8.05 2.17
C VAL A 144 -4.39 8.26 2.67
N ALA A 145 -5.35 8.34 1.75
CA ALA A 145 -6.74 8.57 2.09
C ALA A 145 -7.39 7.34 2.75
N LEU A 146 -8.05 7.54 3.89
CA LEU A 146 -8.84 6.51 4.58
C LEU A 146 -10.34 6.61 4.27
N LYS A 147 -10.80 7.79 3.84
CA LYS A 147 -12.19 8.09 3.50
C LYS A 147 -12.29 8.91 2.22
N GLU A 148 -13.47 8.89 1.61
CA GLU A 148 -13.77 9.73 0.45
C GLU A 148 -13.87 11.21 0.83
N MET A 149 -13.32 12.08 -0.02
CA MET A 149 -13.30 13.53 0.19
C MET A 149 -13.41 14.26 -1.16
N LYS A 150 -14.05 15.43 -1.15
CA LYS A 150 -14.01 16.33 -2.30
C LYS A 150 -12.64 16.99 -2.39
N ASN A 151 -12.06 17.01 -3.59
CA ASN A 151 -10.78 17.67 -3.82
C ASN A 151 -11.01 19.12 -4.23
N SER A 152 -10.41 20.06 -3.51
CA SER A 152 -10.53 21.49 -3.83
C SER A 152 -9.61 21.93 -4.99
N GLY A 153 -9.01 20.99 -5.73
CA GLY A 153 -8.03 21.25 -6.78
C GLY A 153 -6.60 21.49 -6.28
N LYS A 154 -6.32 21.26 -4.99
CA LYS A 154 -5.06 21.62 -4.34
C LYS A 154 -4.21 20.43 -3.89
N THR A 155 -4.69 19.20 -4.06
CA THR A 155 -3.97 18.00 -3.69
C THR A 155 -3.85 17.11 -4.92
N ASN A 156 -2.63 16.72 -5.26
CA ASN A 156 -2.40 15.78 -6.35
C ASN A 156 -2.70 14.36 -5.85
N VAL A 157 -3.54 13.64 -6.58
CA VAL A 157 -3.67 12.18 -6.47
C VAL A 157 -2.58 11.58 -7.34
N VAL A 158 -1.55 11.00 -6.72
CA VAL A 158 -0.33 10.53 -7.41
C VAL A 158 -0.33 9.03 -7.68
N GLY A 159 -1.28 8.30 -7.12
CA GLY A 159 -1.46 6.87 -7.33
C GLY A 159 -2.57 6.33 -6.44
N LYS A 160 -2.75 5.02 -6.48
CA LYS A 160 -3.72 4.31 -5.64
C LYS A 160 -3.16 2.97 -5.18
N ILE A 161 -3.52 2.57 -3.98
CA ILE A 161 -3.20 1.25 -3.44
C ILE A 161 -4.01 0.17 -4.17
N ASN A 162 -3.40 -0.99 -4.39
CA ASN A 162 -4.07 -2.16 -4.92
C ASN A 162 -5.32 -2.48 -4.07
N LYS A 163 -6.47 -2.66 -4.73
CA LYS A 163 -7.76 -2.90 -4.08
C LYS A 163 -7.72 -4.07 -3.10
N ASP A 164 -6.92 -5.09 -3.40
CA ASP A 164 -6.78 -6.31 -2.59
C ASP A 164 -5.94 -6.06 -1.32
N GLU A 165 -5.37 -4.86 -1.14
CA GLU A 165 -4.56 -4.46 0.01
C GLU A 165 -5.17 -3.30 0.82
N LEU A 166 -6.33 -2.76 0.42
CA LEU A 166 -6.95 -1.61 1.10
C LEU A 166 -7.33 -1.88 2.56
N PHE A 167 -7.62 -3.12 2.92
CA PHE A 167 -7.92 -3.50 4.30
C PHE A 167 -6.67 -3.41 5.21
N LEU A 168 -5.46 -3.48 4.64
CA LEU A 168 -4.21 -3.35 5.42
C LEU A 168 -4.02 -1.93 5.97
N LEU A 169 -4.74 -0.92 5.45
CA LEU A 169 -4.73 0.43 5.98
C LEU A 169 -5.22 0.49 7.43
N ASP A 170 -6.10 -0.44 7.83
CA ASP A 170 -6.64 -0.49 9.20
C ASP A 170 -5.59 -0.98 10.21
N PHE A 171 -4.46 -1.51 9.73
CA PHE A 171 -3.33 -1.97 10.53
C PHE A 171 -2.20 -0.93 10.63
N ILE A 172 -2.40 0.30 10.13
CA ILE A 172 -1.43 1.38 10.26
C ILE A 172 -1.73 2.20 11.52
N GLU A 173 -0.97 1.93 12.56
CA GLU A 173 -1.03 2.62 13.84
C GLU A 173 -0.24 3.94 13.83
N PRO A 174 -0.50 4.86 14.78
CA PRO A 174 0.36 6.04 14.98
C PRO A 174 1.83 5.65 15.17
N TRP A 175 2.73 6.39 14.50
CA TRP A 175 4.18 6.14 14.45
C TRP A 175 4.62 4.88 13.71
N GLN A 176 3.69 4.11 13.16
CA GLN A 176 4.02 2.90 12.42
C GLN A 176 4.64 3.24 11.05
N LYS A 177 5.69 2.48 10.71
CA LYS A 177 6.38 2.57 9.43
C LYS A 177 5.60 1.85 8.35
N PHE A 178 5.62 2.40 7.15
CA PHE A 178 5.04 1.76 5.96
C PHE A 178 5.85 2.10 4.72
N GLY A 179 5.54 1.46 3.60
CA GLY A 179 6.20 1.72 2.33
C GLY A 179 5.32 1.38 1.14
N PHE A 180 5.85 1.59 -0.05
CA PHE A 180 5.15 1.34 -1.30
C PHE A 180 6.07 0.62 -2.29
N THR A 181 5.47 -0.24 -3.12
CA THR A 181 6.10 -0.86 -4.27
C THR A 181 5.20 -0.69 -5.48
N GLU A 182 5.79 -0.31 -6.62
CA GLU A 182 5.02 -0.14 -7.86
C GLU A 182 4.61 -1.50 -8.42
N SER A 183 3.35 -1.62 -8.85
CA SER A 183 2.87 -2.78 -9.59
C SER A 183 3.68 -2.99 -10.87
N ILE A 184 4.21 -4.19 -11.07
CA ILE A 184 4.86 -4.55 -12.33
C ILE A 184 3.75 -4.71 -13.37
N LYS A 185 3.66 -3.78 -14.33
CA LYS A 185 2.82 -3.99 -15.52
C LYS A 185 3.55 -5.01 -16.39
N GLU A 186 2.99 -6.22 -16.51
CA GLU A 186 3.36 -7.13 -17.59
C GLU A 186 3.09 -6.41 -18.92
N LEU A 187 4.13 -6.30 -19.75
CA LEU A 187 4.09 -5.73 -21.10
C LEU A 187 3.49 -6.72 -22.10
#